data_AF-A0A8B8F6V0-F1
#
_entry.id   AF-A0A8B8F6V0-F1
#
_cell.length_a   1.000
_cell.length_b   1.000
_cell.length_c   1.000
_cell.angle_alpha   90.00
_cell.angle_beta   90.00
_cell.angle_gamma   90.00
#
_symmetry.space_group_name_H-M   'P 1'
#
loop_
_entity.id
_entity.type
_entity.pdbx_description
1 polymer ?
#
loop_
_entity_poly.entity_id
_entity_poly.type
_entity_poly.pdbx_seq_one_letter_code
_entity_poly.pdbx_strand_id
1 'polypeptide(L)'
;MDERDIIEGGFKQNIIRVLVATSTLSSGVNLPAPRFIVRSPHCHGFPIDILQYRQIIGRAGRMGVDTAGESYLICNENERKMGEEVATQKLPLIKSCFGVGHFSNCLKRALLEVVAGCVVSTTEEAFEYIKCTLLYMSTNEHFNENPIHRCLKLLIEHQFVRENDN
;
A
#
# COMPACT_ATOMS: atom_id res chain seq x y z
N MET A 1 -6.03 26.46 -14.61
CA MET A 1 -5.46 26.26 -13.26
C MET A 1 -6.45 25.36 -12.53
N ASP A 2 -5.98 24.23 -12.00
CA ASP A 2 -6.85 23.30 -11.29
C ASP A 2 -7.30 23.95 -9.97
N GLU A 3 -8.53 23.70 -9.53
CA GLU A 3 -9.06 24.20 -8.26
C GLU A 3 -8.16 23.80 -7.09
N ARG A 4 -7.57 22.60 -7.18
CA ARG A 4 -6.62 22.08 -6.19
C ARG A 4 -5.38 22.95 -6.04
N ASP A 5 -4.79 23.36 -7.17
CA ASP A 5 -3.57 24.19 -7.17
C ASP A 5 -3.83 25.55 -6.49
N ILE A 6 -5.01 26.14 -6.73
CA ILE A 6 -5.40 27.41 -6.13
C ILE A 6 -5.59 27.27 -4.62
N ILE A 7 -6.29 26.22 -4.18
CA ILE A 7 -6.54 25.96 -2.76
C ILE A 7 -5.23 25.67 -2.02
N GLU A 8 -4.34 24.86 -2.60
CA GLU A 8 -3.02 24.58 -2.03
C GLU A 8 -2.15 25.83 -1.93
N GLY A 9 -2.13 26.64 -2.99
CA GLY A 9 -1.41 27.91 -3.00
C GLY A 9 -1.92 28.85 -1.91
N GLY A 10 -3.24 28.99 -1.79
CA GLY A 10 -3.89 29.78 -0.76
C GLY A 10 -3.58 29.30 0.66
N PHE A 11 -3.52 27.99 0.88
CA PHE A 11 -3.16 27.42 2.17
C PHE A 11 -1.67 27.65 2.52
N LYS A 12 -0.75 27.42 1.57
CA LYS A 12 0.70 27.67 1.76
C LYS A 12 1.02 29.14 2.04
N GLN A 13 0.26 30.06 1.44
CA GLN A 13 0.40 31.50 1.66
C GLN A 13 -0.33 32.01 2.92
N ASN A 14 -0.92 31.12 3.74
CA ASN A 14 -1.75 31.45 4.91
C ASN A 14 -2.99 32.33 4.60
N ILE A 15 -3.42 32.40 3.33
CA ILE A 15 -4.70 33.02 2.94
C ILE A 15 -5.84 32.14 3.44
N ILE A 16 -5.72 30.83 3.20
CA ILE A 16 -6.61 29.80 3.76
C ILE A 16 -5.95 29.27 5.04
N ARG A 17 -6.62 29.45 6.18
CA ARG A 17 -6.10 29.00 7.48
C ARG A 17 -6.55 27.59 7.88
N VAL A 18 -7.69 27.16 7.35
CA VAL A 18 -8.29 25.86 7.65
C VAL A 18 -8.68 25.21 6.34
N LEU A 19 -8.21 23.98 6.15
CA LEU A 19 -8.58 23.14 5.02
C LEU A 19 -9.26 21.88 5.55
N VAL A 20 -10.44 21.60 5.03
CA VAL A 20 -11.19 20.36 5.32
C VAL A 20 -11.12 19.49 4.08
N ALA A 21 -10.67 18.25 4.26
CA ALA A 21 -10.47 17.33 3.15
C ALA A 21 -10.88 15.90 3.53
N THR A 22 -11.22 15.12 2.50
CA THR A 22 -11.44 13.67 2.62
C THR A 22 -10.11 12.93 2.58
N SER A 23 -10.13 11.63 2.90
CA SER A 23 -8.93 10.78 2.98
C SER A 23 -8.10 10.77 1.69
N THR A 24 -8.71 11.00 0.52
CA THR A 24 -8.04 11.02 -0.78
C THR A 24 -7.04 12.16 -0.96
N LEU A 25 -7.16 13.26 -0.21
CA LEU A 25 -6.18 14.34 -0.26
C LEU A 25 -4.86 13.95 0.42
N SER A 26 -4.89 13.02 1.39
CA SER A 26 -3.72 12.65 2.19
C SER A 26 -2.59 11.97 1.39
N SER A 27 -2.91 11.34 0.25
CA SER A 27 -1.95 10.55 -0.53
C SER A 27 -1.37 11.24 -1.77
N GLY A 28 -1.81 12.46 -2.11
CA GLY A 28 -1.49 13.07 -3.41
C GLY A 28 -0.69 14.37 -3.41
N VAL A 29 -0.65 15.12 -2.30
CA VAL A 29 -0.21 16.53 -2.33
C VAL A 29 0.70 16.87 -1.16
N ASN A 30 1.79 17.61 -1.37
CA ASN A 30 2.71 17.99 -0.29
C ASN A 30 2.25 19.26 0.42
N LEU A 31 1.32 19.09 1.36
CA LEU A 31 0.73 20.17 2.15
C LEU A 31 0.97 19.97 3.65
N PRO A 32 2.15 20.40 4.18
CA PRO A 32 2.41 20.33 5.61
C PRO A 32 1.61 21.42 6.35
N ALA A 33 1.09 21.08 7.53
CA ALA A 33 0.32 21.98 8.37
C ALA A 33 0.73 21.82 9.83
N PRO A 34 0.67 22.88 10.66
CA PRO A 34 1.05 22.77 12.08
C PRO A 34 0.20 21.74 12.84
N ARG A 35 -1.07 21.58 12.44
CA ARG A 35 -2.04 20.72 13.11
C ARG A 35 -2.88 19.93 12.12
N PHE A 36 -3.03 18.63 12.37
CA PHE A 36 -3.98 17.76 11.67
C PHE A 36 -5.07 17.28 12.63
N ILE A 37 -6.32 17.28 12.16
CA ILE A 37 -7.47 16.79 12.93
C ILE A 37 -8.16 15.70 12.10
N VAL A 38 -8.16 14.49 12.64
CA VAL A 38 -8.89 13.34 12.08
C VAL A 38 -10.24 13.24 12.80
N ARG A 39 -11.32 13.46 12.05
CA ARG A 39 -12.66 13.64 12.61
C ARG A 39 -13.26 12.38 13.23
N SER A 40 -12.85 11.20 12.78
CA SER A 40 -13.34 9.89 13.25
C SER A 40 -12.27 8.82 13.01
N PRO A 41 -12.18 7.79 13.88
CA PRO A 41 -11.37 6.60 13.61
C PRO A 41 -11.98 5.68 12.54
N HIS A 42 -13.16 6.04 12.00
CA HIS A 42 -13.82 5.28 10.94
C HIS A 42 -13.76 6.02 9.59
N CYS A 43 -13.49 5.26 8.54
CA CYS A 43 -13.51 5.70 7.15
C CYS A 43 -14.42 4.75 6.37
N HIS A 44 -15.48 5.28 5.74
CA HIS A 44 -16.47 4.48 5.00
C HIS A 44 -17.13 3.35 5.81
N GLY A 45 -17.33 3.55 7.12
CA GLY A 45 -17.92 2.54 8.01
C GLY A 45 -16.95 1.48 8.53
N PHE A 46 -15.68 1.53 8.13
CA PHE A 46 -14.63 0.62 8.60
C PHE A 46 -13.60 1.37 9.43
N PRO A 47 -12.90 0.71 10.36
CA PRO A 47 -11.75 1.31 11.04
C PRO A 47 -10.72 1.83 10.03
N ILE A 48 -10.16 3.01 10.30
CA ILE A 48 -9.08 3.56 9.47
C ILE A 48 -7.86 2.64 9.51
N ASP A 49 -7.28 2.37 8.34
CA ASP A 49 -6.04 1.62 8.27
C ASP A 49 -4.88 2.43 8.88
N ILE A 50 -3.99 1.76 9.61
CA ILE A 50 -2.89 2.41 10.35
C ILE A 50 -1.95 3.11 9.37
N LEU A 51 -1.72 2.55 8.19
CA LEU A 51 -0.90 3.21 7.17
C LEU A 51 -1.55 4.52 6.70
N GLN A 52 -2.86 4.52 6.44
CA GLN A 52 -3.60 5.74 6.08
C GLN A 52 -3.53 6.78 7.20
N TYR A 53 -3.74 6.37 8.45
CA TYR A 53 -3.63 7.27 9.59
C TYR A 53 -2.22 7.88 9.69
N ARG A 54 -1.17 7.06 9.57
CA ARG A 54 0.24 7.52 9.58
C ARG A 54 0.56 8.46 8.42
N GLN A 55 0.00 8.23 7.23
CA GLN A 55 0.14 9.13 6.08
C GLN A 55 -0.49 10.50 6.32
N ILE A 56 -1.63 10.55 7.04
CA ILE A 56 -2.29 11.81 7.40
C ILE A 56 -1.46 12.55 8.45
N ILE A 57 -1.18 11.91 9.60
CA ILE A 57 -0.52 12.59 10.71
C ILE A 57 0.96 12.91 10.42
N GLY A 58 1.59 12.19 9.48
CA GLY A 58 2.96 12.45 9.03
C GLY A 58 3.14 13.79 8.31
N ARG A 59 2.04 14.50 8.01
CA ARG A 59 2.04 15.86 7.44
C ARG A 59 1.98 16.95 8.51
N ALA A 60 1.79 16.58 9.77
CA ALA A 60 1.76 17.51 10.88
C ALA A 60 3.16 18.06 11.17
N GLY A 61 3.26 19.38 11.28
CA GLY A 61 4.50 20.12 11.47
C GLY A 61 5.17 20.52 10.16
N ARG A 62 5.49 21.80 10.02
CA ARG A 62 6.28 22.35 8.91
C ARG A 62 7.74 22.41 9.30
N MET A 63 8.58 21.69 8.56
CA MET A 63 10.04 21.70 8.74
C MET A 63 10.58 23.13 8.72
N GLY A 64 11.29 23.52 9.79
CA GLY A 64 11.93 24.83 9.92
C GLY A 64 10.98 25.99 10.28
N VAL A 65 9.68 25.74 10.48
CA VAL A 65 8.71 26.78 10.85
C VAL A 65 8.05 26.46 12.19
N ASP A 66 7.52 25.24 12.34
CA ASP A 66 6.81 24.84 13.55
C ASP A 66 7.77 24.17 14.55
N THR A 67 7.58 24.42 15.84
CA THR A 67 8.36 23.79 16.93
C THR A 67 7.99 22.33 17.13
N ALA A 68 6.74 21.97 16.84
CA ALA A 68 6.20 20.63 16.87
C ALA A 68 5.03 20.49 15.89
N GLY A 69 4.78 19.27 15.42
CA GLY A 69 3.57 18.91 14.68
C GLY A 69 2.55 18.27 15.62
N GLU A 70 1.30 18.72 15.55
CA GLU A 70 0.22 18.19 16.38
C GLU A 70 -0.80 17.39 15.55
N SER A 71 -1.23 16.25 16.07
CA SER A 71 -2.31 15.46 15.49
C SER A 71 -3.38 15.12 16.52
N TYR A 72 -4.64 15.36 16.19
CA TYR A 72 -5.79 15.04 17.03
C TYR A 72 -6.68 14.02 16.34
N LEU A 73 -6.98 12.91 17.00
CA LEU A 73 -7.97 11.94 16.56
C LEU A 73 -9.21 12.07 17.44
N ILE A 74 -10.33 12.48 16.86
CA ILE A 74 -11.59 12.62 17.57
C ILE A 74 -12.29 11.26 17.60
N CYS A 75 -12.59 10.77 18.80
CA CYS A 75 -13.27 9.49 19.03
C CYS A 75 -14.43 9.66 20.01
N ASN A 76 -15.47 8.84 19.87
CA ASN A 76 -16.46 8.66 20.93
C ASN A 76 -15.92 7.73 22.04
N GLU A 77 -16.59 7.67 23.19
CA GLU A 77 -16.17 6.81 24.31
C GLU A 77 -16.07 5.33 23.91
N ASN A 78 -17.04 4.84 23.12
CA ASN A 78 -17.05 3.47 22.61
C ASN A 78 -15.90 3.16 21.63
N GLU A 79 -15.34 4.19 21.00
CA GLU A 79 -14.27 4.08 20.01
C GLU A 79 -12.88 4.35 20.59
N ARG A 80 -12.81 4.75 21.87
CA ARG A 80 -11.57 5.18 22.52
C ARG A 80 -10.45 4.16 22.38
N LYS A 81 -10.75 2.88 22.64
CA LYS A 81 -9.77 1.79 22.53
C LYS A 81 -9.22 1.66 21.11
N MET A 82 -10.09 1.73 20.11
CA MET A 82 -9.68 1.69 18.69
C MET A 82 -8.83 2.90 18.32
N GLY A 83 -9.20 4.10 18.79
CA GLY A 83 -8.42 5.32 18.57
C GLY A 83 -7.02 5.25 19.20
N GLU A 84 -6.92 4.72 20.42
CA GLU A 84 -5.64 4.48 21.11
C GLU A 84 -4.78 3.45 20.35
N GLU A 85 -5.39 2.37 19.88
CA GLU A 85 -4.72 1.36 19.05
C GLU A 85 -4.17 1.98 17.76
N VAL A 86 -4.99 2.67 16.96
CA VAL A 86 -4.56 3.32 15.72
C VAL A 86 -3.43 4.34 15.95
N ALA A 87 -3.48 5.10 17.05
CA ALA A 87 -2.47 6.10 17.37
C ALA A 87 -1.12 5.50 17.80
N THR A 88 -1.14 4.38 18.53
CA THR A 88 0.05 3.79 19.16
C THR A 88 0.64 2.61 18.38
N GLN A 89 -0.15 1.97 17.53
CA GLN A 89 0.25 0.77 16.82
C GLN A 89 1.42 1.04 15.86
N LYS A 90 2.32 0.05 15.80
CA LYS A 90 3.42 0.01 14.83
C LYS A 90 2.88 -0.42 13.47
N LEU A 91 3.49 0.11 12.41
CA LEU A 91 3.16 -0.31 11.05
C LEU A 91 3.38 -1.82 10.91
N PRO A 92 2.44 -2.55 10.25
CA PRO A 92 2.65 -3.96 9.97
C PRO A 92 3.87 -4.13 9.06
N LEU A 93 4.53 -5.28 9.18
CA LEU A 93 5.62 -5.63 8.29
C LEU A 93 5.12 -5.68 6.84
N ILE A 94 5.95 -5.19 5.92
CA ILE A 94 5.69 -5.28 4.49
C ILE A 94 5.67 -6.76 4.11
N LYS A 95 4.59 -7.18 3.43
CA LYS A 95 4.43 -8.53 2.92
C LYS A 95 4.36 -8.50 1.40
N SER A 96 4.87 -9.55 0.77
CA SER A 96 4.75 -9.68 -0.68
C SER A 96 3.29 -9.82 -1.13
N CYS A 97 2.92 -9.05 -2.16
CA CYS A 97 1.60 -9.13 -2.79
C CYS A 97 1.42 -10.38 -3.66
N PHE A 98 2.47 -11.18 -3.88
CA PHE A 98 2.39 -12.44 -4.61
C PHE A 98 1.72 -13.56 -3.79
N GLY A 99 1.44 -13.31 -2.51
CA GLY A 99 0.79 -14.26 -1.62
C GLY A 99 1.78 -15.27 -1.04
N VAL A 100 1.66 -15.55 0.26
CA VAL A 100 2.44 -16.60 0.93
C VAL A 100 1.58 -17.86 0.96
N GLY A 101 1.97 -18.90 0.21
CA GLY A 101 1.29 -20.20 0.22
C GLY A 101 -0.06 -20.29 -0.50
N HIS A 102 -0.58 -19.17 -1.02
CA HIS A 102 -1.83 -19.14 -1.80
C HIS A 102 -1.60 -18.57 -3.20
N PHE A 103 -2.38 -19.10 -4.13
CA PHE A 103 -2.41 -18.66 -5.52
C PHE A 103 -2.97 -17.23 -5.63
N SER A 104 -2.13 -16.26 -6.03
CA SER A 104 -2.54 -14.86 -6.19
C SER A 104 -2.66 -14.45 -7.66
N ASN A 105 -3.55 -13.50 -7.95
CA ASN A 105 -3.66 -12.92 -9.30
C ASN A 105 -2.40 -12.13 -9.70
N CYS A 106 -1.68 -11.57 -8.72
CA CYS A 106 -0.40 -10.89 -8.95
C CYS A 106 0.66 -11.84 -9.48
N LEU A 107 0.76 -13.05 -8.88
CA LEU A 107 1.68 -14.08 -9.34
C LEU A 107 1.35 -14.56 -10.76
N LYS A 108 0.06 -14.79 -11.07
CA LYS A 108 -0.39 -15.12 -12.43
C LYS A 108 0.08 -14.10 -13.46
N ARG A 109 -0.19 -12.83 -13.17
CA ARG A 109 0.14 -11.73 -14.09
C ARG A 109 1.66 -11.64 -14.28
N ALA A 110 2.42 -11.69 -13.20
CA ALA A 110 3.88 -11.62 -13.27
C ALA A 110 4.48 -12.78 -14.07
N LEU A 111 4.03 -14.02 -13.82
CA LEU A 111 4.51 -15.20 -14.55
C LEU A 111 4.11 -15.17 -16.03
N LEU A 112 2.87 -14.77 -16.33
CA LEU A 112 2.43 -14.62 -17.71
C LEU A 112 3.24 -13.55 -18.45
N GLU A 113 3.58 -12.43 -17.79
CA GLU A 113 4.35 -11.34 -18.39
C GLU A 113 5.79 -11.76 -18.72
N VAL A 114 6.47 -12.49 -17.82
CA VAL A 114 7.84 -12.97 -18.09
C VAL A 114 7.90 -14.07 -19.15
N VAL A 115 6.87 -14.92 -19.23
CA VAL A 115 6.76 -15.95 -20.27
C VAL A 115 6.41 -15.31 -21.62
N ALA A 116 5.42 -14.43 -21.66
CA ALA A 116 5.03 -13.73 -22.88
C ALA A 116 6.14 -12.78 -23.40
N GLY A 117 6.93 -12.22 -22.49
CA GLY A 117 8.12 -11.42 -22.82
C GLY A 117 9.34 -12.25 -23.21
N CYS A 118 9.24 -13.59 -23.26
CA CYS A 118 10.33 -14.52 -23.54
C CYS A 118 11.56 -14.36 -22.62
N VAL A 119 11.37 -13.84 -21.41
CA VAL A 119 12.42 -13.75 -20.38
C VAL A 119 12.59 -15.11 -19.69
N VAL A 120 11.50 -15.86 -19.58
CA VAL A 120 11.44 -17.18 -18.98
C VAL A 120 10.79 -18.14 -19.97
N SER A 121 11.48 -19.22 -20.28
CA SER A 121 11.02 -20.27 -21.19
C SER A 121 10.85 -21.62 -20.49
N THR A 122 11.51 -21.84 -19.35
CA THR A 122 11.42 -23.10 -18.59
C THR A 122 10.82 -22.91 -17.19
N THR A 123 10.40 -24.02 -16.59
CA THR A 123 9.95 -24.05 -15.20
C THR A 123 11.05 -23.63 -14.23
N GLU A 124 12.29 -24.04 -14.47
CA GLU A 124 13.45 -23.71 -13.65
C GLU A 124 13.74 -22.21 -13.69
N GLU A 125 13.67 -21.60 -14.87
CA GLU A 125 13.83 -20.15 -15.05
C GLU A 125 12.72 -19.36 -14.34
N ALA A 126 11.49 -19.90 -14.31
CA ALA A 126 10.39 -19.29 -13.56
C ALA A 126 10.67 -19.30 -12.05
N PHE A 127 11.30 -20.36 -11.53
CA PHE A 127 11.74 -20.42 -10.14
C PHE A 127 12.85 -19.41 -9.86
N GLU A 128 13.86 -19.32 -10.71
CA GLU A 128 14.94 -18.33 -10.58
C GLU A 128 14.39 -16.90 -10.58
N TYR A 129 13.42 -16.60 -11.44
CA TYR A 129 12.73 -15.31 -11.41
C TYR A 129 12.08 -15.03 -10.04
N ILE A 130 11.38 -16.00 -9.44
CA ILE A 130 10.73 -15.81 -8.14
C ILE A 130 11.75 -15.68 -7.01
N LYS A 131 12.92 -16.33 -7.09
CA LYS A 131 14.02 -16.17 -6.12
C LYS A 131 14.48 -14.72 -6.03
N CYS A 132 14.37 -13.95 -7.11
CA CYS A 132 14.68 -12.51 -7.13
C CYS A 132 13.58 -11.61 -6.54
N THR A 133 12.45 -12.15 -6.06
CA THR A 133 11.32 -11.36 -5.58
C THR A 133 11.27 -11.24 -4.06
N LEU A 134 10.55 -10.22 -3.56
CA LEU A 134 10.29 -10.06 -2.13
C LEU A 134 9.62 -11.29 -1.50
N LEU A 135 8.84 -12.06 -2.27
CA LEU A 135 8.19 -13.27 -1.77
C LEU A 135 9.24 -14.26 -1.26
N TYR A 136 10.22 -14.60 -2.10
CA TYR A 136 11.28 -15.54 -1.75
C TYR A 136 12.13 -15.00 -0.61
N MET A 137 12.54 -13.73 -0.68
CA MET A 137 13.32 -13.08 0.39
C MET A 137 12.60 -13.09 1.75
N SER A 138 11.26 -13.00 1.75
CA SER A 138 10.45 -12.98 2.98
C SER A 138 10.13 -14.38 3.53
N THR A 139 10.27 -15.45 2.74
CA THR A 139 9.89 -16.82 3.10
C THR A 139 11.07 -17.77 3.26
N ASN A 140 12.19 -17.47 2.61
CA ASN A 140 13.48 -18.17 2.68
C ASN A 140 13.32 -19.71 2.64
N GLU A 141 13.74 -20.43 3.69
CA GLU A 141 13.71 -21.91 3.78
C GLU A 141 12.30 -22.54 3.75
N HIS A 142 11.23 -21.75 3.92
CA HIS A 142 9.85 -22.23 3.86
C HIS A 142 9.16 -21.91 2.54
N PHE A 143 9.92 -21.56 1.49
CA PHE A 143 9.34 -21.29 0.19
C PHE A 143 8.71 -22.55 -0.41
N ASN A 144 7.39 -22.49 -0.65
CA ASN A 144 6.65 -23.56 -1.30
C ASN A 144 6.60 -23.28 -2.81
N GLU A 145 7.12 -24.20 -3.60
CA GLU A 145 7.14 -24.13 -5.07
C GLU A 145 5.78 -24.47 -5.71
N ASN A 146 4.90 -25.16 -4.98
CA ASN A 146 3.58 -25.62 -5.47
C ASN A 146 2.71 -24.49 -6.08
N PRO A 147 2.64 -23.27 -5.51
CA PRO A 147 1.88 -22.16 -6.12
C PRO A 147 2.39 -21.77 -7.50
N ILE A 148 3.68 -21.88 -7.79
CA ILE A 148 4.25 -21.58 -9.11
C ILE A 148 3.84 -22.66 -10.09
N HIS A 149 4.06 -23.93 -9.75
CA HIS A 149 3.64 -25.06 -10.59
C HIS A 149 2.15 -25.00 -10.90
N ARG A 150 1.32 -24.76 -9.87
CA ARG A 150 -0.12 -24.61 -10.03
C ARG A 150 -0.46 -23.44 -10.95
N CYS A 151 0.28 -22.33 -10.86
CA CYS A 151 0.09 -21.18 -11.72
C CYS A 151 0.41 -21.48 -13.18
N LEU A 152 1.58 -22.06 -13.46
CA LEU A 152 2.00 -22.42 -14.82
C LEU A 152 1.01 -23.41 -15.44
N LYS A 153 0.60 -24.44 -14.69
CA LYS A 153 -0.42 -25.39 -15.13
C LYS A 153 -1.73 -24.69 -15.51
N LEU A 154 -2.19 -23.73 -14.70
CA LEU A 154 -3.41 -22.98 -14.97
C LEU A 154 -3.28 -22.08 -16.20
N LEU A 155 -2.10 -21.49 -16.44
CA LEU A 155 -1.84 -20.71 -17.65
C LEU A 155 -1.87 -21.59 -18.92
N ILE A 156 -1.40 -22.82 -18.82
CA ILE A 156 -1.46 -23.81 -19.91
C ILE A 156 -2.90 -24.30 -20.14
N GLU A 157 -3.61 -24.68 -19.06
CA GLU A 157 -5.02 -25.13 -19.11
C GLU A 157 -5.92 -24.08 -19.79
N HIS A 158 -5.70 -22.80 -19.49
CA HIS A 158 -6.45 -21.69 -20.09
C HIS A 158 -5.90 -21.18 -21.43
N GLN A 159 -4.91 -21.87 -22.03
CA GLN A 159 -4.33 -21.53 -23.33
C GLN A 159 -3.65 -20.15 -23.40
N PHE A 160 -3.21 -19.61 -22.25
CA PHE A 160 -2.38 -18.39 -22.22
C PHE A 160 -0.92 -18.68 -22.55
N VAL A 161 -0.44 -19.87 -22.21
CA VAL A 161 0.91 -20.37 -22.49
C VAL A 161 0.79 -21.74 -23.14
N ARG A 162 1.74 -22.10 -24.01
CA ARG A 162 1.82 -23.44 -24.63
C ARG A 162 3.13 -24.09 -24.22
N GLU A 163 3.05 -25.37 -23.87
CA GLU A 163 4.20 -26.22 -23.68
C GLU A 163 4.57 -26.82 -25.04
N ASN A 164 5.80 -26.62 -25.49
CA ASN A 164 6.32 -27.27 -26.68
C ASN A 164 7.03 -28.54 -26.23
N ASP A 165 6.44 -29.70 -26.52
CA ASP A 165 7.13 -30.99 -26.38
C ASP A 165 8.23 -31.07 -27.44
N ASN A 166 9.47 -30.80 -27.04
CA ASN A 166 10.67 -31.16 -27.80
C ASN A 166 11.35 -32.37 -27.16
#